data_AF-A0A068NSP9-F1
#
_entry.id   AF-A0A068NSP9-F1
#
_cell.length_a   1.000
_cell.length_b   1.000
_cell.length_c   1.000
_cell.angle_alpha   90.00
_cell.angle_beta   90.00
_cell.angle_gamma   90.00
#
_symmetry.space_group_name_H-M   'P 1'
#
loop_
_entity.id
_entity.type
_entity.pdbx_description
1 polymer ?
#
loop_
_entity_poly.entity_id
_entity_poly.type
_entity_poly.pdbx_seq_one_letter_code
_entity_poly.pdbx_strand_id
1 'polypeptide(L)'
;MSYLTTNKIDYVDYKEVNILRRFLNDRGKILPSRQSGNTAKQQRMIAEQIRRAREMALLPFVVTEMGSDRREYGPRRERGPRRDDMNAQAQAPAAPAENAEA
;
A
#
# COMPACT_ATOMS: atom_id res chain seq x y z
N MET A 1 -5.11 12.10 17.29
CA MET A 1 -5.98 13.30 17.30
C MET A 1 -5.71 14.07 16.01
N SER A 2 -6.75 14.54 15.30
CA SER A 2 -6.59 15.24 14.01
C SER A 2 -5.97 16.62 14.19
N TYR A 3 -5.10 17.02 13.26
CA TYR A 3 -4.54 18.38 13.17
C TYR A 3 -5.63 19.47 13.13
N LEU A 4 -6.75 19.22 12.44
CA LEU A 4 -7.84 20.20 12.34
C LEU A 4 -8.52 20.43 13.70
N THR A 5 -8.73 19.36 14.47
CA THR A 5 -9.35 19.43 15.78
C THR A 5 -8.45 20.10 16.81
N THR A 6 -7.14 19.83 16.78
CA THR A 6 -6.18 20.45 17.70
C THR A 6 -6.09 21.97 17.48
N ASN A 7 -6.14 22.42 16.23
CA ASN A 7 -6.06 23.84 15.89
C ASN A 7 -7.42 24.54 15.83
N LYS A 8 -8.52 23.84 16.16
CA LYS A 8 -9.91 24.35 16.08
C LYS A 8 -10.23 24.96 14.70
N ILE A 9 -9.80 24.28 13.64
CA ILE A 9 -10.07 24.68 12.26
C ILE A 9 -11.34 23.98 11.79
N ASP A 10 -12.42 24.73 11.62
CA ASP A 10 -13.72 24.21 11.21
C ASP A 10 -13.82 23.98 9.70
N TYR A 11 -13.17 24.83 8.90
CA TYR A 11 -13.19 24.78 7.45
C TYR A 11 -11.81 25.07 6.86
N VAL A 12 -11.47 24.37 5.78
CA VAL A 12 -10.23 24.55 5.03
C VAL A 12 -10.61 24.85 3.58
N ASP A 13 -10.08 25.94 3.02
CA ASP A 13 -10.30 26.27 1.62
C ASP A 13 -9.21 25.64 0.72
N TYR A 14 -9.51 25.43 -0.56
CA TYR A 14 -8.56 24.88 -1.53
C TYR A 14 -7.32 25.78 -1.75
N LYS A 15 -7.44 27.06 -1.38
CA LYS A 15 -6.38 28.06 -1.43
C LYS A 15 -5.32 27.87 -0.34
N GLU A 16 -5.67 27.19 0.75
CA GLU A 16 -4.78 26.98 1.90
C GLU A 16 -3.83 25.79 1.67
N VAL A 17 -2.94 25.95 0.68
CA VAL A 17 -2.04 24.89 0.20
C VAL A 17 -1.17 24.33 1.33
N ASN A 18 -0.77 25.16 2.30
CA ASN A 18 0.06 24.76 3.44
C ASN A 18 -0.63 23.71 4.33
N ILE A 19 -1.94 23.86 4.55
CA ILE A 19 -2.72 22.91 5.35
C ILE A 19 -2.96 21.64 4.53
N LEU A 20 -3.34 21.78 3.26
CA LEU A 20 -3.66 20.66 2.39
C LEU A 20 -2.44 19.75 2.13
N ARG A 21 -1.24 20.32 2.01
CA ARG A 21 0.01 19.55 1.84
C ARG A 21 0.26 18.57 2.98
N ARG A 22 -0.15 18.88 4.22
CA ARG A 22 -0.01 17.96 5.37
C ARG A 22 -0.86 16.70 5.24
N PHE A 23 -1.90 16.74 4.41
CA PHE A 23 -2.78 15.60 4.12
C PHE A 23 -2.40 14.85 2.84
N LEU A 24 -1.25 15.18 2.24
CA LEU A 24 -0.68 14.48 1.11
C LEU A 24 0.54 13.68 1.54
N ASN A 25 0.81 12.57 0.86
CA ASN A 25 2.10 11.90 0.93
C ASN A 25 3.10 12.54 -0.05
N ASP A 26 4.35 12.07 0.00
CA ASP A 26 5.42 12.56 -0.85
C ASP A 26 5.16 12.35 -2.35
N ARG A 27 4.33 11.35 -2.71
CA ARG A 27 3.89 11.10 -4.09
C ARG A 27 2.72 11.97 -4.54
N GLY A 28 2.25 12.87 -3.68
CA GLY A 28 1.08 13.70 -3.93
C GLY A 28 -0.26 12.97 -3.75
N LYS A 29 -0.32 11.74 -3.20
CA LYS A 29 -1.58 11.02 -2.89
C LYS A 29 -2.16 11.48 -1.55
N ILE A 30 -3.49 11.47 -1.42
CA ILE A 30 -4.17 11.83 -0.17
C ILE A 30 -3.90 10.76 0.89
N LEU A 31 -3.49 11.20 2.08
CA LEU A 31 -3.27 10.32 3.23
C LEU A 31 -4.59 9.73 3.74
N PRO A 32 -4.63 8.43 4.09
CA PRO A 32 -5.81 7.81 4.65
C PRO A 32 -6.12 8.34 6.05
N SER A 33 -7.39 8.36 6.43
CA SER A 33 -7.86 8.88 7.74
C SER A 33 -7.16 8.24 8.95
N ARG A 34 -6.76 6.97 8.86
CA ARG A 34 -6.00 6.28 9.90
C ARG A 34 -4.63 6.88 10.20
N GLN A 35 -3.99 7.52 9.21
CA GLN A 35 -2.70 8.20 9.42
C GLN A 35 -2.90 9.65 9.88
N SER A 36 -3.86 10.36 9.29
CA SER A 36 -4.13 11.76 9.64
C SER A 36 -4.92 11.93 10.96
N GLY A 37 -5.58 10.86 11.42
CA GLY A 37 -6.45 10.88 12.61
C GLY A 37 -7.73 11.70 12.41
N ASN A 38 -8.10 12.00 11.15
CA ASN A 38 -9.27 12.78 10.78
C ASN A 38 -10.57 12.00 10.97
N THR A 39 -11.62 12.68 11.40
CA THR A 39 -12.98 12.12 11.34
C THR A 39 -13.45 11.98 9.89
N ALA A 40 -14.46 11.14 9.65
CA ALA A 40 -14.99 10.92 8.30
C ALA A 40 -15.49 12.22 7.63
N LYS A 41 -16.10 13.13 8.40
CA LYS A 41 -16.57 14.43 7.92
C LYS A 41 -15.41 15.31 7.46
N GLN A 42 -14.38 15.44 8.31
CA GLN A 42 -13.17 16.20 7.99
C GLN A 42 -12.45 15.62 6.77
N GLN A 43 -12.36 14.30 6.67
CA GLN A 43 -11.68 13.65 5.55
C GLN A 43 -12.40 13.91 4.21
N ARG A 44 -13.75 13.88 4.19
CA ARG A 44 -14.53 14.21 2.98
C ARG A 44 -14.31 15.67 2.56
N MET A 45 -14.37 16.58 3.53
CA MET A 45 -14.09 18.00 3.30
C MET A 45 -12.69 18.20 2.70
N ILE A 46 -11.65 17.66 3.34
CA ILE A 46 -10.28 17.77 2.83
C ILE A 46 -10.14 17.17 1.44
N ALA A 47 -10.72 16.00 1.18
CA ALA A 47 -10.63 15.34 -0.12
C ALA A 47 -11.25 16.19 -1.25
N GLU A 48 -12.37 16.86 -0.99
CA GLU A 48 -13.00 17.77 -1.94
C GLU A 48 -12.13 19.00 -2.20
N GLN A 49 -11.56 19.60 -1.16
CA GLN A 49 -10.71 20.79 -1.29
C GLN A 49 -9.38 20.48 -1.96
N ILE A 50 -8.78 19.31 -1.70
CA ILE A 50 -7.60 18.83 -2.43
C ILE A 50 -7.93 18.63 -3.91
N ARG A 51 -9.11 18.10 -4.24
CA ARG A 51 -9.52 17.93 -5.64
C ARG A 51 -9.62 19.28 -6.35
N ARG A 52 -10.31 20.25 -5.74
CA ARG A 52 -10.39 21.63 -6.26
C ARG A 52 -9.01 22.28 -6.38
N ALA A 53 -8.14 22.13 -5.39
CA ALA A 53 -6.79 22.68 -5.43
C ALA A 53 -5.95 22.09 -6.58
N ARG A 54 -6.16 20.81 -6.91
CA ARG A 54 -5.48 20.16 -8.04
C ARG A 54 -6.03 20.61 -9.38
N GLU A 55 -7.34 20.81 -9.50
CA GLU A 55 -7.98 21.40 -10.69
C GLU A 55 -7.45 22.83 -10.93
N MET A 56 -7.20 23.59 -9.87
CA MET A 56 -6.60 24.93 -9.92
C MET A 56 -5.06 24.93 -10.04
N ALA A 57 -4.43 23.77 -10.26
CA ALA A 57 -2.98 23.59 -10.35
C ALA A 57 -2.16 24.06 -9.12
N LEU A 58 -2.79 24.21 -7.94
CA LEU A 58 -2.12 24.57 -6.69
C LEU A 58 -1.40 23.37 -6.04
N LEU A 59 -1.87 22.16 -6.33
CA LEU A 59 -1.32 20.90 -5.81
C LEU A 59 -1.10 19.89 -6.95
N PRO A 60 -0.01 19.09 -6.89
CA PRO A 60 0.25 18.07 -7.89
C PRO A 60 -0.69 16.86 -7.73
N PHE A 61 -1.02 16.22 -8.84
CA PHE A 61 -1.71 14.92 -8.85
C PHE A 61 -0.75 13.76 -8.55
N VAL A 62 0.47 13.86 -9.08
CA VAL A 62 1.56 12.89 -8.93
C VAL A 62 2.86 13.66 -8.83
N VAL A 63 3.70 13.33 -7.85
CA VAL A 63 5.08 13.79 -7.78
C VAL A 63 5.96 12.70 -8.39
N THR A 64 6.63 13.03 -9.50
CA THR A 64 7.40 12.07 -10.30
C THR A 64 8.77 11.75 -9.68
N GLU A 65 9.29 12.61 -8.79
CA GLU A 65 10.69 12.55 -8.37
C GLU A 65 10.91 12.10 -6.92
N MET A 66 11.78 11.09 -6.82
CA MET A 66 12.57 10.56 -5.68
C MET A 66 11.85 9.90 -4.49
N GLY A 67 12.17 8.59 -4.31
CA GLY A 67 12.03 7.87 -3.04
C GLY A 67 11.57 6.42 -3.14
N SER A 68 12.48 5.51 -3.55
CA SER A 68 12.62 4.11 -3.07
C SER A 68 11.44 3.12 -3.10
N ASP A 69 10.30 3.40 -3.72
CA ASP A 69 9.21 2.42 -3.87
C ASP A 69 9.12 1.90 -5.30
N ARG A 70 10.27 1.73 -5.96
CA ARG A 70 10.45 0.50 -6.73
C ARG A 70 10.30 -0.61 -5.69
N ARG A 71 9.05 -0.96 -5.39
CA ARG A 71 8.70 -2.29 -4.93
C ARG A 71 9.25 -3.14 -6.04
N GLU A 72 10.45 -3.61 -5.83
CA GLU A 72 11.02 -4.68 -6.61
C GLU A 72 9.88 -5.69 -6.67
N TYR A 73 9.38 -5.94 -7.88
CA TYR A 73 8.50 -7.06 -8.11
C TYR A 73 9.37 -8.26 -7.75
N GLY A 74 9.32 -8.66 -6.48
CA GLY A 74 10.04 -9.82 -6.00
C GLY A 74 9.63 -10.98 -6.88
N PRO A 75 10.55 -11.91 -7.17
CA PRO A 75 10.25 -13.03 -8.06
C PRO A 75 8.97 -13.70 -7.57
N ARG A 76 8.02 -13.89 -8.49
CA ARG A 76 6.71 -14.49 -8.24
C ARG A 76 6.95 -15.78 -7.47
N ARG A 77 6.68 -15.77 -6.14
CA ARG A 77 6.88 -16.95 -5.29
C ARG A 77 6.12 -18.10 -5.93
N GLU A 78 6.85 -19.09 -6.43
CA GLU A 78 6.26 -20.27 -7.00
C GLU A 78 5.37 -20.88 -5.92
N ARG A 79 4.11 -21.14 -6.27
CA ARG A 79 3.20 -21.83 -5.35
C ARG A 79 3.82 -23.21 -5.13
N GLY A 80 4.25 -23.46 -3.89
CA GLY A 80 4.83 -24.75 -3.51
C GLY A 80 3.91 -25.93 -3.85
N PRO A 81 4.46 -27.14 -3.93
CA PRO A 81 3.73 -28.33 -4.34
C PRO A 81 2.51 -28.57 -3.45
N ARG A 82 1.44 -29.14 -4.04
CA ARG A 82 0.24 -29.49 -3.28
C ARG A 82 0.60 -30.64 -2.32
N ARG A 83 -0.08 -30.70 -1.17
CA ARG A 83 0.20 -31.72 -0.13
C ARG A 83 0.10 -33.15 -0.67
N ASP A 84 -0.72 -33.36 -1.69
CA ASP A 84 -0.89 -34.65 -2.35
C ASP A 84 0.37 -35.08 -3.12
N ASP A 85 1.15 -34.13 -3.66
CA ASP A 85 2.39 -34.39 -4.40
C ASP A 85 3.53 -34.88 -3.48
N MET A 86 3.47 -34.54 -2.18
CA MET A 86 4.48 -34.94 -1.18
C MET A 86 4.36 -36.42 -0.78
N ASN A 87 3.17 -37.02 -0.89
CA ASN A 87 2.96 -38.42 -0.48
C ASN A 87 3.39 -39.43 -1.57
N ALA A 88 3.48 -38.99 -2.84
CA ALA A 88 3.87 -39.85 -3.95
C ALA A 88 5.37 -40.22 -3.94
N GLN A 89 6.22 -39.42 -3.30
CA GLN A 89 7.67 -39.67 -3.19
C GLN A 89 8.03 -40.64 -2.06
N ALA A 90 7.10 -40.94 -1.15
CA ALA A 90 7.33 -41.83 -0.01
C ALA A 90 7.09 -43.33 -0.33
N GLN A 91 6.56 -43.65 -1.52
CA GLN A 91 6.30 -45.03 -1.94
C GLN A 91 7.03 -45.34 -3.25
N ALA A 92 8.36 -45.28 -3.22
CA ALA A 92 9.14 -46.06 -4.18
C ALA A 92 9.01 -47.55 -3.78
N PRO A 93 8.61 -48.47 -4.69
CA PRO A 93 8.65 -49.88 -4.36
C PRO A 93 10.10 -50.27 -4.08
N ALA A 94 10.35 -50.92 -2.94
CA ALA A 94 11.63 -51.53 -2.65
C ALA A 94 12.01 -52.43 -3.83
N ALA A 95 13.14 -52.13 -4.47
CA ALA A 95 13.67 -52.96 -5.54
C ALA A 95 13.80 -54.41 -5.01
N PRO A 96 13.40 -55.43 -5.79
CA PRO A 96 13.68 -56.80 -5.41
C PRO A 96 15.20 -56.97 -5.37
N ALA A 97 15.72 -57.47 -4.24
CA ALA A 97 17.13 -57.81 -4.09
C ALA A 97 17.45 -58.96 -5.06
N GLU A 98 17.93 -58.62 -6.25
CA GLU A 98 18.63 -59.55 -7.13
C GLU A 98 20.05 -59.77 -6.59
N ASN A 99 20.26 -61.01 -6.12
CA ASN A 99 21.46 -61.84 -6.28
C ASN A 99 22.77 -61.42 -5.58
N ALA A 100 23.24 -62.28 -4.68
CA ALA A 100 24.67 -62.55 -4.53
C ALA A 100 24.88 -64.04 -4.20
N GLU A 101 25.59 -64.68 -5.11
CA GLU A 101 26.07 -66.06 -5.13
C GLU A 101 27.03 -66.36 -3.96
N ALA A 102 26.97 -67.57 -3.40
CA ALA A 102 28.11 -68.45 -3.05
C ALA A 102 27.61 -69.71 -2.31
#